data_AF-A0A0M3V700-F1
#
_entry.id   AF-A0A0M3V700-F1
#
_cell.length_a   1.000
_cell.length_b   1.000
_cell.length_c   1.000
_cell.angle_alpha   90.00
_cell.angle_beta   90.00
_cell.angle_gamma   90.00
#
_symmetry.space_group_name_H-M   'P 1'
#
loop_
_entity.id
_entity.type
_entity.pdbx_description
1 polymer ?
#
loop_
_entity_poly.entity_id
_entity_poly.type
_entity_poly.pdbx_seq_one_letter_code
_entity_poly.pdbx_strand_id
1 'polypeptide(L)'
;MLRKPLPLRTVWVMDLPEQLHSKCVYIAGEGEYLWYAAMCCPCGCGATLHMSLMPEGSPRWHLTEGLDGTISLHPSVWRTVDCRSHFFLQKGLIHWCSNN
;
A
#
# COMPACT_ATOMS: atom_id res chain seq x y z
N MET A 1 11.10 -25.39 2.64
CA MET A 1 11.56 -24.13 3.28
C MET A 1 10.61 -23.02 2.84
N LEU A 2 9.76 -22.51 3.74
CA LEU A 2 8.90 -21.36 3.43
C LEU A 2 9.79 -20.10 3.38
N ARG A 3 9.88 -19.46 2.22
CA ARG A 3 10.59 -18.18 2.10
C ARG A 3 9.82 -17.15 2.91
N LYS A 4 10.50 -16.50 3.87
CA LYS A 4 9.92 -15.38 4.61
C LYS A 4 9.52 -14.27 3.62
N PRO A 5 8.31 -13.67 3.75
CA PRO A 5 7.92 -12.60 2.86
C PRO A 5 8.90 -11.42 2.99
N LEU A 6 9.29 -10.87 1.85
CA LEU A 6 10.14 -9.68 1.78
C LEU A 6 9.26 -8.43 1.82
N PRO A 7 9.72 -7.34 2.47
CA PRO A 7 9.00 -6.08 2.44
C PRO A 7 8.94 -5.53 1.02
N LEU A 8 7.82 -4.88 0.71
CA LEU A 8 7.67 -4.08 -0.49
C LEU A 8 8.67 -2.93 -0.47
N ARG A 9 9.27 -2.65 -1.63
CA ARG A 9 10.11 -1.48 -1.79
C ARG A 9 9.23 -0.24 -1.86
N THR A 10 9.49 0.74 -1.00
CA THR A 10 8.89 2.07 -1.09
C THR A 10 9.50 2.84 -2.27
N VAL A 11 8.66 3.44 -3.09
CA VAL A 11 9.09 4.29 -4.21
C VAL A 11 8.32 5.60 -4.14
N TRP A 12 9.03 6.70 -3.91
CA TRP A 12 8.46 8.04 -3.88
C TRP A 12 8.42 8.61 -5.29
N VAL A 13 7.27 9.12 -5.71
CA VAL A 13 7.06 9.66 -7.06
C VAL A 13 6.19 10.91 -6.97
N MET A 14 6.32 11.80 -7.95
CA MET A 14 5.32 12.84 -8.17
C MET A 14 4.06 12.16 -8.70
N ASP A 15 4.12 11.59 -9.91
CA ASP A 15 3.02 10.84 -10.52
C ASP A 15 3.30 9.34 -10.62
N LEU A 16 2.23 8.53 -10.68
CA LEU A 16 2.37 7.08 -10.87
C LEU A 16 2.97 6.74 -12.24
N PRO A 17 3.81 5.70 -12.31
CA PRO A 17 4.16 5.11 -13.59
C PRO A 17 2.91 4.49 -14.25
N GLU A 18 2.94 4.36 -15.57
CA GLU A 18 1.88 3.65 -16.33
C GLU A 18 1.65 2.22 -15.82
N GLN A 19 2.71 1.56 -15.33
CA GLN A 19 2.67 0.20 -14.81
C GLN A 19 3.37 0.12 -13.45
N LEU A 20 2.65 -0.41 -12.47
CA LEU A 20 3.19 -0.61 -11.13
C LEU A 20 3.89 -1.98 -11.04
N HIS A 21 5.06 -1.99 -10.40
CA HIS A 21 5.75 -3.25 -10.11
C HIS A 21 5.17 -3.91 -8.85
N SER A 22 4.85 -5.21 -8.92
CA SER A 22 4.15 -5.95 -7.85
C SER A 22 4.89 -6.04 -6.51
N LYS A 23 6.21 -5.81 -6.51
CA LYS A 23 7.06 -5.75 -5.31
C LYS A 23 7.29 -4.34 -4.76
N CYS A 24 6.57 -3.34 -5.26
CA CYS A 24 6.70 -1.96 -4.83
C CYS A 24 5.38 -1.42 -4.26
N VAL A 25 5.50 -0.48 -3.34
CA VAL A 25 4.46 0.46 -2.98
C VAL A 25 4.93 1.85 -3.37
N TYR A 26 4.09 2.57 -4.11
CA TYR A 26 4.38 3.90 -4.63
C TYR A 26 3.69 4.92 -3.75
N ILE A 27 4.42 5.93 -3.29
CA ILE A 27 3.85 7.06 -2.57
C ILE A 27 3.91 8.27 -3.50
N ALA A 28 2.74 8.71 -3.96
CA ALA A 28 2.60 9.82 -4.88
C ALA A 28 2.39 11.13 -4.12
N GLY A 29 3.20 12.14 -4.43
CA GLY A 29 3.13 13.46 -3.83
C GLY A 29 4.42 14.26 -3.98
N GLU A 30 4.43 15.44 -3.39
CA GLU A 30 5.57 16.36 -3.41
C GLU A 30 5.77 17.01 -2.05
N GLY A 31 6.98 16.87 -1.49
CA GLY A 31 7.29 17.32 -0.14
C GLY A 31 6.34 16.72 0.89
N GLU A 32 5.69 17.58 1.67
CA GLU A 32 4.71 17.20 2.70
C GLU A 32 3.31 16.88 2.13
N TYR A 33 3.07 17.18 0.85
CA TYR A 33 1.76 17.01 0.22
C TYR A 33 1.67 15.67 -0.48
N LEU A 34 1.06 14.69 0.19
CA LEU A 34 0.88 13.34 -0.34
C LEU A 34 -0.55 13.09 -0.82
N TRP A 35 -0.69 12.56 -2.04
CA TRP A 35 -1.99 12.34 -2.69
C TRP A 35 -2.52 10.94 -2.40
N TYR A 36 -1.74 9.91 -2.74
CA TYR A 36 -2.13 8.52 -2.54
C TYR A 36 -0.94 7.58 -2.46
N ALA A 37 -1.12 6.46 -1.76
CA ALA A 37 -0.29 5.29 -1.89
C ALA A 37 -0.91 4.34 -2.92
N ALA A 38 -0.10 3.77 -3.81
CA ALA A 38 -0.56 2.83 -4.82
C ALA A 38 0.31 1.57 -4.89
N MET A 39 -0.33 0.43 -5.12
CA MET A 39 0.35 -0.86 -5.26
C MET A 39 -0.51 -1.86 -6.02
N CYS A 40 0.13 -2.87 -6.62
CA CYS A 40 -0.62 -4.02 -7.13
C CYS A 40 -1.22 -4.81 -5.96
N CYS A 41 -2.44 -5.30 -6.13
CA CYS A 41 -3.12 -6.06 -5.09
C CYS A 41 -2.30 -7.30 -4.71
N PRO A 42 -1.94 -7.47 -3.43
CA PRO A 42 -1.01 -8.52 -3.01
C PRO A 42 -1.61 -9.93 -3.11
N CYS A 43 -2.92 -10.06 -3.38
CA CYS A 43 -3.53 -11.36 -3.66
C CYS A 43 -3.21 -11.90 -5.06
N GLY A 44 -2.63 -11.07 -5.94
CA GLY A 44 -2.27 -11.47 -7.30
C GLY A 44 -3.37 -11.33 -8.35
N CYS A 45 -4.53 -10.74 -8.01
CA CYS A 45 -5.65 -10.56 -8.96
C CYS A 45 -5.39 -9.52 -10.07
N GLY A 46 -4.24 -8.84 -10.06
CA GLY A 46 -3.86 -7.84 -11.06
C GLY A 46 -4.47 -6.44 -10.85
N ALA A 47 -5.38 -6.27 -9.90
CA ALA A 47 -5.95 -4.96 -9.60
C ALA A 47 -4.91 -4.01 -8.99
N THR A 48 -4.96 -2.74 -9.38
CA THR A 48 -4.21 -1.67 -8.70
C THR A 48 -5.05 -1.13 -7.55
N LEU A 49 -4.43 -1.00 -6.38
CA LEU A 49 -5.03 -0.41 -5.19
C LEU A 49 -4.56 1.04 -5.08
N HIS A 50 -5.49 1.94 -4.78
CA HIS A 50 -5.21 3.34 -4.47
C HIS A 50 -5.76 3.64 -3.08
N MET A 51 -4.87 4.07 -2.20
CA MET A 51 -5.18 4.45 -0.82
C MET A 51 -4.93 5.95 -0.68
N SER A 52 -5.99 6.74 -0.58
CA SER A 52 -5.88 8.19 -0.45
C SER A 52 -5.13 8.57 0.82
N LEU A 53 -4.13 9.44 0.70
CA LEU A 53 -3.39 10.03 1.82
C LEU A 53 -3.88 11.44 2.15
N MET A 54 -4.65 12.05 1.23
CA MET A 54 -5.19 13.39 1.38
C MET A 54 -6.13 13.51 2.59
N PRO A 55 -6.08 14.63 3.34
CA PRO A 55 -6.95 14.90 4.48
C PRO A 55 -8.45 14.78 4.21
N GLU A 56 -8.88 15.17 3.01
CA GLU A 56 -10.26 15.25 2.54
C GLU A 56 -10.78 13.95 1.92
N GLY A 57 -9.90 12.97 1.68
CA GLY A 57 -10.28 11.68 1.13
C GLY A 57 -11.05 10.81 2.13
N SER A 58 -12.00 10.02 1.65
CA SER A 58 -12.65 8.97 2.45
C SER A 58 -12.80 7.68 1.62
N PRO A 59 -12.28 6.54 2.09
CA PRO A 59 -11.42 6.37 3.27
C PRO A 59 -10.05 7.08 3.13
N ARG A 60 -9.52 7.57 4.26
CA ARG A 60 -8.18 8.16 4.37
C ARG A 60 -7.23 7.18 5.03
N TRP A 61 -6.02 7.09 4.48
CA TRP A 61 -4.90 6.40 5.10
C TRP A 61 -3.88 7.38 5.67
N HIS A 62 -3.36 7.02 6.83
CA HIS A 62 -2.21 7.61 7.48
C HIS A 62 -0.98 6.80 7.11
N LEU A 63 0.01 7.47 6.55
CA LEU A 63 1.32 6.90 6.25
C LEU A 63 2.27 7.17 7.41
N THR A 64 3.06 6.16 7.77
CA THR A 64 4.17 6.31 8.72
C THR A 64 5.42 5.68 8.11
N GLU A 65 6.51 6.44 8.10
CA GLU A 65 7.81 5.97 7.65
C GLU A 65 8.62 5.38 8.81
N GLY A 66 9.20 4.20 8.58
CA GLY A 66 10.15 3.57 9.47
C GLY A 66 11.57 4.07 9.21
N LEU A 67 12.44 3.96 10.22
CA LEU A 67 13.86 4.34 10.10
C LEU A 67 14.64 3.56 9.03
N ASP A 68 14.09 2.45 8.56
CA ASP A 68 14.65 1.61 7.49
C ASP A 68 14.12 1.97 6.09
N GLY A 69 13.37 3.07 5.97
CA GLY A 69 12.75 3.54 4.71
C GLY A 69 11.52 2.74 4.28
N THR A 70 11.06 1.78 5.10
CA THR A 70 9.79 1.10 4.86
C THR A 70 8.62 1.96 5.34
N ILE A 71 7.43 1.74 4.77
CA ILE A 71 6.24 2.46 5.18
C ILE A 71 5.19 1.54 5.79
N SER A 72 4.33 2.12 6.61
CA SER A 72 3.11 1.51 7.12
C SER A 72 1.91 2.37 6.75
N LEU A 73 0.76 1.74 6.51
CA LEU A 73 -0.51 2.40 6.25
C LEU A 73 -1.55 2.00 7.29
N HIS A 74 -2.28 2.99 7.79
CA HIS A 74 -3.41 2.81 8.70
C HIS A 74 -4.61 3.62 8.21
N PRO A 75 -5.84 3.07 8.16
CA PRO A 75 -6.25 1.75 8.63
C PRO A 75 -5.84 0.60 7.68
N SER A 76 -6.34 -0.62 7.92
CA SER A 76 -6.19 -1.74 6.97
C SER A 76 -6.76 -1.38 5.59
N VAL A 77 -6.21 -2.01 4.55
CA VAL A 77 -6.81 -1.99 3.21
C VAL A 77 -7.85 -3.10 3.14
N TRP A 78 -9.12 -2.73 2.94
CA TRP A 78 -10.21 -3.69 2.79
C TRP A 78 -10.95 -3.42 1.48
N ARG A 79 -10.76 -4.32 0.50
CA ARG A 79 -11.61 -4.33 -0.69
C ARG A 79 -12.90 -5.05 -0.34
N THR A 80 -14.04 -4.38 -0.51
CA THR A 80 -15.37 -4.98 -0.30
C THR A 80 -15.93 -5.62 -1.57
N VAL A 81 -15.27 -5.40 -2.71
CA VAL A 81 -15.62 -5.95 -4.03
C VAL A 81 -14.47 -6.80 -4.60
N ASP A 82 -14.74 -7.55 -5.67
CA ASP A 82 -13.80 -8.44 -6.38
C ASP A 82 -13.11 -9.48 -5.47
N CYS A 83 -11.79 -9.42 -5.37
CA CYS A 83 -10.96 -10.39 -4.65
C CYS A 83 -11.13 -10.31 -3.13
N ARG A 84 -11.86 -9.31 -2.62
CA ARG A 84 -12.15 -9.11 -1.19
C ARG A 84 -10.91 -9.16 -0.28
N SER A 85 -9.77 -8.72 -0.80
CA SER A 85 -8.50 -8.72 -0.07
C SER A 85 -8.59 -7.80 1.14
N HIS A 86 -8.26 -8.32 2.32
CA HIS A 86 -8.19 -7.55 3.57
C HIS A 86 -6.85 -7.77 4.25
N PHE A 87 -6.08 -6.70 4.40
CA PHE A 87 -4.74 -6.76 4.99
C PHE A 87 -4.30 -5.42 5.58
N PHE A 88 -3.31 -5.47 6.46
CA PHE A 88 -2.51 -4.32 6.86
C PHE A 88 -1.19 -4.29 6.09
N LEU A 89 -0.72 -3.09 5.76
CA LEU A 89 0.65 -2.86 5.28
C LEU A 89 1.45 -2.26 6.44
N GLN A 90 2.40 -3.00 6.98
CA GLN A 90 3.21 -2.58 8.14
C GLN A 90 4.69 -2.84 7.85
N LYS A 91 5.50 -1.79 7.91
CA LYS A 91 6.94 -1.85 7.61
C LYS A 91 7.24 -2.56 6.28
N GLY A 92 6.46 -2.22 5.26
CA GLY A 92 6.52 -2.83 3.93
C GLY A 92 5.96 -4.24 3.84
N LEU A 93 5.53 -4.89 4.92
CA LEU A 93 5.01 -6.26 4.93
C LEU A 93 3.49 -6.30 4.87
N ILE A 94 2.97 -7.31 4.16
CA ILE A 94 1.54 -7.60 4.08
C ILE A 94 1.14 -8.55 5.20
N HIS A 95 0.27 -8.05 6.08
CA HIS A 95 -0.34 -8.81 7.17
C HIS A 95 -1.81 -9.06 6.84
N TRP A 96 -2.10 -10.25 6.34
CA TRP A 96 -3.47 -10.63 5.99
C TRP A 96 -4.36 -10.69 7.23
N CYS A 97 -5.55 -10.10 7.13
CA CYS A 97 -6.59 -10.28 8.13
C CYS A 97 -7.20 -11.66 7.91
N SER A 98 -7.21 -12.49 8.94
CA SER A 98 -8.03 -13.70 8.97
C SER A 98 -9.50 -13.26 9.04
N ASN A 99 -10.29 -13.65 8.05
CA ASN A 99 -11.75 -13.56 8.11
C ASN A 99 -12.19 -14.43 9.29
N ASN A 100 -12.64 -13.84 10.39
CA ASN A 100 -13.31 -14.56 11.46
C ASN A 100 -14.82 -14.41 11.28
#